data_AF-A0A948APP0-F1
#
_entry.id   AF-A0A948APP0-F1
#
_cell.length_a   1.000
_cell.length_b   1.000
_cell.length_c   1.000
_cell.angle_alpha   90.00
_cell.angle_beta   90.00
_cell.angle_gamma   90.00
#
_symmetry.space_group_name_H-M   'P 1'
#
loop_
_entity.id
_entity.type
_entity.pdbx_description
1 polymer ?
#
loop_
_entity_poly.entity_id
_entity_poly.type
_entity_poly.pdbx_seq_one_letter_code
_entity_poly.pdbx_strand_id
1 'polypeptide(L)' 'VEWRLASWLQPRLGLGFGGEVRRAAAGLGLNLGAVRWDLAVANRGQFFPNNTKGLAFASGLALDF' A
#
# COMPACT_ATOMS: atom_id res chain seq x y z
N VAL A 1 -2.02 6.13 6.80
CA VAL A 1 -2.31 7.48 6.27
C VAL A 1 -2.62 7.35 4.80
N GLU A 2 -3.74 7.93 4.37
CA GLU A 2 -4.16 8.00 2.97
C GLU A 2 -4.29 9.47 2.61
N TRP A 3 -3.75 9.85 1.45
CA TRP A 3 -3.90 11.18 0.90
C TRP A 3 -4.74 11.12 -0.37
N ARG A 4 -5.44 12.23 -0.66
CA ARG A 4 -6.10 12.46 -1.94
C ARG A 4 -5.43 13.67 -2.58
N LEU A 5 -4.43 13.41 -3.42
CA LEU A 5 -3.69 14.48 -4.11
C LEU A 5 -4.48 15.06 -5.27
N ALA A 6 -5.25 14.22 -5.94
CA ALA A 6 -6.23 14.60 -6.95
C ALA A 6 -7.49 13.74 -6.77
N SER A 7 -8.60 14.10 -7.42
CA SER A 7 -9.83 13.28 -7.41
C SER A 7 -9.58 11.85 -7.88
N TRP A 8 -8.56 11.66 -8.72
CA TRP A 8 -8.17 10.40 -9.32
C TRP A 8 -6.93 9.74 -8.69
N LEU A 9 -6.20 10.39 -7.76
CA LEU A 9 -4.92 9.89 -7.24
C LEU A 9 -4.90 9.82 -5.70
N GLN A 10 -4.71 8.60 -5.18
CA GLN A 10 -4.81 8.28 -3.75
C GLN A 10 -3.57 7.53 -3.24
N PRO A 11 -2.45 8.22 -2.95
CA PRO A 11 -1.31 7.57 -2.33
C PRO A 11 -1.60 7.25 -0.86
N ARG A 12 -1.04 6.14 -0.37
CA ARG A 12 -1.18 5.69 1.02
C ARG A 12 0.15 5.22 1.58
N LEU A 13 0.38 5.51 2.86
CA LEU A 13 1.51 5.01 3.64
C LEU A 13 1.00 4.41 4.94
N GLY A 14 1.51 3.25 5.31
CA GLY A 14 1.13 2.52 6.50
C GLY A 14 2.36 2.15 7.33
N LEU A 15 2.25 2.29 8.64
CA LEU A 15 3.19 1.72 9.60
C LEU A 15 2.40 0.80 10.53
N GLY A 16 2.87 -0.43 10.69
CA GLY A 16 2.27 -1.43 11.56
C GLY A 16 3.24 -1.84 12.65
N PHE A 17 2.79 -1.84 13.89
CA PHE A 17 3.57 -2.27 15.04
C PHE A 17 2.84 -3.46 15.68
N GLY A 18 3.47 -4.64 15.70
CA GLY A 18 2.91 -5.84 16.30
C GLY A 18 3.99 -6.64 17.00
N GLY A 19 4.03 -6.59 18.34
CA GLY A 19 5.11 -7.16 19.13
C GLY A 19 6.46 -6.56 18.74
N GLU A 20 7.45 -7.42 18.43
CA GLU A 20 8.76 -6.99 17.93
C GLU A 20 8.75 -6.63 16.43
N VAL A 21 7.66 -6.88 15.70
CA VAL A 21 7.61 -6.71 14.25
C VAL A 21 7.14 -5.30 13.89
N ARG A 22 8.02 -4.55 13.22
CA ARG A 22 7.73 -3.23 12.63
C ARG A 22 7.58 -3.39 11.12
N ARG A 23 6.40 -3.14 10.58
CA ARG A 23 6.10 -3.21 9.14
C ARG A 23 5.89 -1.82 8.58
N ALA A 24 6.38 -1.61 7.37
CA ALA A 24 6.09 -0.42 6.58
C ALA A 24 5.38 -0.84 5.29
N ALA A 25 4.39 -0.04 4.88
CA ALA A 25 3.62 -0.26 3.67
C ALA A 25 3.45 1.06 2.91
N ALA A 26 3.36 0.96 1.60
CA ALA A 26 3.04 2.04 0.70
C ALA A 26 2.03 1.55 -0.34
N GLY A 27 1.24 2.44 -0.90
CA GLY A 27 0.33 2.09 -1.97
C GLY A 27 -0.14 3.30 -2.75
N LEU A 28 -0.79 3.02 -3.87
CA LEU A 28 -1.26 3.98 -4.84
C LEU A 28 -2.62 3.51 -5.37
N GLY A 29 -3.65 4.34 -5.18
CA GLY A 29 -4.95 4.17 -5.83
C GLY A 29 -5.09 5.15 -7.00
N LEU A 30 -5.61 4.65 -8.11
CA LEU A 30 -6.07 5.44 -9.25
C LEU A 30 -7.57 5.26 -9.45
N ASN A 31 -8.32 6.36 -9.48
CA ASN A 31 -9.76 6.39 -9.77
C ASN A 31 -10.00 7.12 -11.10
N LEU A 32 -10.35 6.38 -12.13
CA LEU A 32 -10.58 6.86 -13.49
C LEU A 32 -12.07 6.70 -13.87
N GLY A 33 -12.97 7.28 -13.07
CA GLY A 33 -14.41 7.18 -13.27
C GLY A 33 -14.93 5.78 -12.94
N ALA A 34 -15.27 5.01 -13.98
CA ALA A 34 -15.77 3.63 -13.87
C ALA A 34 -14.67 2.60 -13.54
N VAL A 35 -13.40 3.00 -13.60
CA VAL A 35 -12.26 2.10 -13.37
C VAL A 35 -11.52 2.54 -12.12
N ARG A 36 -11.33 1.61 -11.18
CA ARG A 36 -10.47 1.81 -10.01
C ARG A 36 -9.34 0.81 -10.03
N TRP A 37 -8.11 1.31 -10.03
CA TRP A 37 -6.91 0.51 -9.89
C TRP A 37 -6.22 0.80 -8.55
N ASP A 38 -5.71 -0.24 -7.91
CA ASP A 38 -5.14 -0.19 -6.58
C ASP A 38 -3.85 -1.01 -6.54
N LEU A 39 -2.77 -0.42 -6.06
CA LEU A 39 -1.49 -1.10 -5.87
C LEU A 39 -0.99 -0.87 -4.45
N ALA A 40 -0.55 -1.92 -3.78
CA ALA A 40 0.01 -1.87 -2.44
C ALA A 40 1.28 -2.72 -2.34
N VAL A 41 2.26 -2.22 -1.61
CA VAL A 41 3.51 -2.90 -1.28
C VAL A 41 3.74 -2.79 0.22
N ALA A 42 4.15 -3.89 0.85
CA ALA A 42 4.47 -3.92 2.27
C ALA A 42 5.74 -4.73 2.52
N ASN A 43 6.53 -4.29 3.49
CA ASN A 43 7.63 -5.08 4.01
C ASN A 43 7.07 -6.25 4.85
N ARG A 44 7.47 -7.48 4.51
CA ARG A 44 7.07 -8.72 5.18
C ARG A 44 7.94 -9.04 6.41
N GLY A 45 9.00 -8.27 6.67
CA GLY A 45 9.92 -8.41 7.80
C GLY A 45 9.89 -7.23 8.80
N GLN A 46 10.90 -7.18 9.67
CA GLN A 46 11.15 -6.05 10.58
C GLN A 46 11.83 -4.91 9.81
N PHE A 47 11.55 -3.66 10.20
CA PHE A 47 12.15 -2.45 9.61
C PHE A 47 13.67 -2.34 9.80
N PHE A 48 14.28 -3.12 10.71
CA PHE A 48 15.71 -3.07 10.97
C PHE A 48 16.54 -3.72 9.84
N PRO A 49 17.71 -3.16 9.49
CA PRO A 49 18.62 -3.75 8.52
C PRO A 49 18.95 -5.17 8.94
N ASN A 50 18.96 -6.11 7.99
CA ASN A 50 19.29 -7.54 8.17
C ASN A 50 18.15 -8.47 8.62
N ASN A 51 16.89 -8.00 8.76
CA ASN A 51 15.75 -8.88 9.09
C ASN A 51 14.52 -8.67 8.17
N THR A 52 14.75 -8.06 7.02
CA THR A 52 13.74 -7.84 5.96
C THR A 52 13.47 -9.16 5.23
N LYS A 53 12.44 -9.91 5.65
CA LYS A 53 12.08 -11.23 5.08
C LYS A 53 11.44 -11.18 3.68
N GLY A 54 11.50 -10.03 2.99
CA GLY A 54 10.96 -9.81 1.64
C GLY A 54 9.86 -8.75 1.57
N LEU A 55 9.39 -8.49 0.34
CA LEU A 55 8.28 -7.58 0.06
C LEU A 55 7.02 -8.37 -0.32
N ALA A 56 5.89 -7.98 0.26
CA ALA A 56 4.57 -8.38 -0.23
C ALA A 56 4.05 -7.29 -1.16
N PHE A 57 3.45 -7.68 -2.28
CA PHE A 57 2.78 -6.76 -3.20
C PHE A 57 1.37 -7.27 -3.49
N ALA A 58 0.44 -6.35 -3.69
CA ALA A 58 -0.93 -6.61 -4.10
C ALA A 58 -1.32 -5.59 -5.18
N SER A 59 -2.09 -6.04 -6.16
CA SER A 59 -2.67 -5.19 -7.21
C SER A 59 -4.13 -5.61 -7.37
N GLY A 60 -5.02 -4.63 -7.44
CA GLY A 60 -6.45 -4.83 -7.60
C GLY A 60 -6.98 -3.91 -8.69
N LEU A 61 -7.92 -4.42 -9.48
CA LEU A 61 -8.66 -3.64 -10.46
C LEU A 61 -10.16 -3.89 -10.22
N ALA A 62 -10.92 -2.81 -10.15
CA ALA A 62 -12.37 -2.83 -10.07
C ALA A 62 -12.95 -2.03 -11.24
N LEU A 63 -14.08 -2.51 -11.75
CA LEU A 63 -14.85 -1.90 -12.82
C LEU A 63 -16.28 -1.74 -12.30
N ASP A 64 -16.77 -0.52 -12.20
CA ASP A 64 -18.13 -0.19 -11.80
C ASP A 64 -18.94 0.13 -13.07
N PHE A 65 -19.99 -0.65 -13.33
CA PHE A 65 -20.89 -0.52 -14.49
C PHE A 65 -22.31 -0.17 -14.04
#